data_AF-A0A398AD52-F1
#
_entry.id   AF-A0A398AD52-F1
#
_cell.length_a   1.000
_cell.length_b   1.000
_cell.length_c   1.000
_cell.angle_alpha   90.00
_cell.angle_beta   90.00
_cell.angle_gamma   90.00
#
_symmetry.space_group_name_H-M   'P 1'
#
loop_
_entity.id
_entity.type
_entity.pdbx_description
1 polymer ?
#
loop_
_entity_poly.entity_id
_entity_poly.type
_entity_poly.pdbx_seq_one_letter_code
_entity_poly.pdbx_strand_id
1 'polypeptide(L)'
;MEILVNSYHHQGVKRLAQRFVPMAFAPDGLLEGFYDPDMYNPKEGKFLMGLQFHPERMRKNGLEEFDFPGCPGAYQEFAKAVIAYQKKVNSSLSVPKKLELNPEMENKRKILVRSFSLARSMYTRSYSMKNQSTESELDVGAEFLESNTALSMDQEMKLREMGATMRNGGSFTQKLRLDEDKQRKAMNIMKRMNVERLSELIAFYTLMGKISREVLERKLNGSLDDHSLTSQ
;
A
#
# COMPACT_ATOMS: atom_id res chain seq x y z
N MET A 1 15.52 -10.40 -25.28
CA MET A 1 15.50 -10.61 -23.82
C MET A 1 14.08 -10.89 -23.44
N GLU A 2 13.83 -11.91 -22.64
CA GLU A 2 12.48 -12.33 -22.23
C GLU A 2 12.32 -12.12 -20.74
N ILE A 3 11.14 -11.70 -20.31
CA ILE A 3 10.78 -11.50 -18.90
C ILE A 3 9.45 -12.17 -18.62
N LEU A 4 9.30 -12.74 -17.43
CA LEU A 4 8.01 -13.22 -16.94
C LEU A 4 7.28 -12.07 -16.25
N VAL A 5 6.00 -11.92 -16.56
CA VAL A 5 5.12 -10.90 -16.01
C VAL A 5 3.76 -11.51 -15.66
N ASN A 6 2.99 -10.82 -14.83
CA ASN A 6 1.59 -11.18 -14.62
C ASN A 6 0.71 -10.72 -15.78
N SER A 7 -0.51 -11.25 -15.87
CA SER A 7 -1.53 -10.77 -16.82
C SER A 7 -2.88 -10.73 -16.13
N TYR A 8 -3.51 -9.56 -16.15
CA TYR A 8 -4.76 -9.25 -15.46
C TYR A 8 -5.60 -8.24 -16.26
N HIS A 9 -5.89 -8.56 -17.52
CA HIS A 9 -6.70 -7.71 -18.40
C HIS A 9 -7.53 -8.59 -19.34
N HIS A 10 -8.70 -8.09 -19.72
CA HIS A 10 -9.60 -8.73 -20.71
C HIS A 10 -9.69 -7.91 -22.00
N GLN A 11 -9.00 -6.78 -22.05
CA GLN A 11 -8.84 -5.91 -23.21
C GLN A 11 -7.35 -5.79 -23.52
N GLY A 12 -7.04 -5.40 -24.75
CA GLY A 12 -5.66 -5.18 -25.18
C GLY A 12 -5.59 -4.26 -26.39
N VAL A 13 -4.39 -3.76 -26.69
CA VAL A 13 -4.18 -2.80 -27.77
C VAL A 13 -4.23 -3.51 -29.13
N LYS A 14 -5.31 -3.27 -29.89
CA LYS A 14 -5.47 -3.80 -31.25
C LYS A 14 -4.61 -3.07 -32.30
N ARG A 15 -4.52 -1.74 -32.19
CA ARG A 15 -3.73 -0.90 -33.10
C ARG A 15 -3.09 0.23 -32.31
N LEU A 16 -1.77 0.19 -32.21
CA LEU A 16 -0.99 1.25 -31.56
C LEU A 16 -0.95 2.51 -32.46
N ALA A 17 -1.04 3.69 -31.86
CA ALA A 17 -0.94 4.94 -32.61
C ALA A 17 0.49 5.13 -33.17
N GLN A 18 0.63 5.75 -34.35
CA GLN A 18 1.89 5.86 -35.08
C GLN A 18 3.04 6.52 -34.30
N ARG A 19 2.72 7.37 -33.32
CA ARG A 19 3.69 8.04 -32.45
C ARG A 19 4.44 7.07 -31.53
N PHE A 20 3.81 5.95 -31.16
CA PHE A 20 4.39 5.02 -30.19
C PHE A 20 5.08 3.86 -30.88
N VAL A 21 6.15 3.38 -30.25
CA VAL A 21 6.92 2.22 -30.69
C VAL A 21 6.63 1.06 -29.74
N PRO A 22 6.23 -0.12 -30.25
CA PRO A 22 6.05 -1.30 -29.42
C PRO A 22 7.41 -1.80 -28.90
N MET A 23 7.46 -2.25 -27.64
CA MET A 23 8.70 -2.73 -27.02
C MET A 23 8.58 -4.11 -26.36
N ALA A 24 7.37 -4.61 -26.13
CA ALA A 24 7.14 -5.93 -25.57
C ALA A 24 5.90 -6.58 -26.18
N PHE A 25 5.99 -7.87 -26.46
CA PHE A 25 4.90 -8.69 -26.97
C PHE A 25 4.79 -9.97 -26.15
N ALA A 26 3.57 -10.44 -25.94
CA ALA A 26 3.29 -11.78 -25.45
C ALA A 26 3.51 -12.83 -26.57
N PRO A 27 3.62 -14.14 -26.24
CA PRO A 27 3.83 -15.20 -27.24
C PRO A 27 2.73 -15.30 -28.31
N ASP A 28 1.51 -14.84 -28.01
CA ASP A 28 0.39 -14.77 -28.94
C ASP A 28 0.40 -13.51 -29.83
N GLY A 29 1.40 -12.65 -29.67
CA GLY A 29 1.57 -11.40 -30.41
C GLY A 29 0.82 -10.21 -29.81
N LEU A 30 0.16 -10.34 -28.66
CA LEU A 30 -0.47 -9.22 -27.98
C LEU A 30 0.59 -8.22 -27.51
N LEU A 31 0.33 -6.92 -27.72
CA LEU A 31 1.21 -5.85 -27.27
C LEU A 31 1.15 -5.70 -25.75
N GLU A 32 2.28 -5.93 -25.09
CA GLU A 32 2.40 -5.88 -23.62
C GLU A 32 3.10 -4.60 -23.12
N GLY A 33 3.77 -3.87 -24.01
CA GLY A 33 4.38 -2.60 -23.67
C GLY A 33 4.79 -1.77 -24.87
N PHE A 34 4.79 -0.45 -24.71
CA PHE A 34 5.19 0.52 -25.71
C PHE A 34 5.81 1.77 -25.07
N TYR A 35 6.46 2.59 -25.87
CA TYR A 35 6.99 3.88 -25.42
C TYR A 35 6.90 4.93 -26.53
N ASP A 36 7.12 6.19 -26.18
CA ASP A 36 7.23 7.30 -27.13
C ASP A 36 8.72 7.66 -27.32
N PRO A 37 9.30 7.49 -28.52
CA PRO A 37 10.72 7.75 -28.75
C PRO A 37 11.12 9.21 -28.51
N ASP A 38 10.22 10.17 -28.69
CA ASP A 38 10.51 11.60 -28.51
C ASP A 38 10.49 12.00 -27.01
N MET A 39 9.81 11.19 -26.20
CA MET A 39 9.56 11.41 -24.77
C MET A 39 10.19 10.36 -23.86
N TYR A 40 11.03 9.47 -24.40
CA TYR A 40 11.74 8.45 -23.62
C TYR A 40 13.25 8.68 -23.65
N ASN A 41 13.73 9.42 -22.65
CA ASN A 41 15.16 9.55 -22.36
C ASN A 41 15.34 9.74 -20.85
N PRO A 42 15.45 8.64 -20.08
CA PRO A 42 15.56 8.71 -18.62
C PRO A 42 16.74 9.54 -18.14
N LYS A 43 17.85 9.61 -18.91
CA LYS A 43 19.03 10.42 -18.53
C LYS A 43 18.77 11.92 -18.61
N GLU A 44 17.86 12.35 -19.47
CA GLU A 44 17.46 13.76 -19.63
C GLU A 44 16.18 14.12 -18.85
N GLY A 45 15.64 13.18 -18.09
CA GLY A 45 14.41 13.36 -17.34
C GLY A 45 13.14 13.30 -18.17
N LYS A 46 13.19 12.63 -19.33
CA LYS A 46 12.00 12.33 -20.14
C LYS A 46 11.62 10.86 -19.95
N PHE A 47 10.36 10.60 -19.65
CA PHE A 47 9.87 9.23 -19.50
C PHE A 47 8.42 9.11 -19.93
N LEU A 48 8.18 8.28 -20.95
CA LEU A 48 6.84 7.86 -21.34
C LEU A 48 6.91 6.40 -21.79
N MET A 49 6.32 5.53 -20.98
CA MET A 49 6.19 4.10 -21.22
C MET A 49 4.78 3.68 -20.81
N GLY A 50 4.15 2.82 -21.61
CA GLY A 50 2.91 2.13 -21.29
C GLY A 50 3.18 0.63 -21.14
N LEU A 51 2.66 0.02 -20.08
CA LEU A 51 2.73 -1.41 -19.82
C LEU A 51 1.33 -1.96 -19.64
N GLN A 52 1.06 -3.15 -20.19
CA GLN A 52 -0.23 -3.82 -20.09
C GLN A 52 -0.31 -4.73 -18.84
N PHE A 53 0.82 -5.33 -18.45
CA PHE A 53 0.97 -6.04 -17.19
C PHE A 53 1.08 -5.08 -15.99
N HIS A 54 0.98 -5.63 -14.79
CA HIS A 54 0.91 -4.90 -13.52
C HIS A 54 2.18 -5.09 -12.68
N PRO A 55 3.26 -4.31 -12.91
CA PRO A 55 4.50 -4.42 -12.14
C PRO A 55 4.30 -4.15 -10.64
N GLU A 56 3.29 -3.37 -10.27
CA GLU A 56 2.97 -3.03 -8.88
C GLU A 56 2.46 -4.25 -8.09
N ARG A 57 1.86 -5.21 -8.83
CA ARG A 57 1.34 -6.47 -8.27
C ARG A 57 2.37 -7.58 -8.25
N MET A 58 3.58 -7.33 -8.71
CA MET A 58 4.69 -8.28 -8.67
C MET A 58 5.68 -7.99 -7.55
N ARG A 59 5.40 -6.99 -6.70
CA ARG A 59 6.16 -6.73 -5.47
C ARG A 59 5.62 -7.61 -4.35
N LYS A 60 6.50 -8.25 -3.57
CA LYS A 60 6.09 -9.01 -2.37
C LYS A 60 5.80 -8.07 -1.21
N ASN A 61 4.78 -8.41 -0.40
CA ASN A 61 4.39 -7.58 0.73
C ASN A 61 5.51 -7.53 1.78
N GLY A 62 5.90 -6.33 2.20
CA GLY A 62 6.88 -6.12 3.27
C GLY A 62 8.33 -6.49 2.93
N LEU A 63 8.62 -6.82 1.67
CA LEU A 63 9.97 -7.13 1.18
C LEU A 63 10.26 -6.31 -0.07
N GLU A 64 11.52 -5.92 -0.26
CA GLU A 64 11.99 -5.26 -1.51
C GLU A 64 12.12 -6.24 -2.69
N GLU A 65 11.63 -7.47 -2.51
CA GLU A 65 11.74 -8.54 -3.48
C GLU A 65 10.56 -8.52 -4.46
N PHE A 66 10.85 -8.77 -5.73
CA PHE A 66 9.85 -8.92 -6.79
C PHE A 66 9.72 -10.39 -7.19
N ASP A 67 8.56 -10.77 -7.73
CA ASP A 67 8.27 -12.14 -8.17
C ASP A 67 9.21 -12.60 -9.29
N PHE A 68 9.67 -11.67 -10.14
CA PHE A 68 10.63 -11.95 -11.22
C PHE A 68 11.72 -10.87 -11.28
N PRO A 69 12.95 -11.21 -11.70
CA PRO A 69 14.09 -10.29 -11.69
C PRO A 69 13.96 -9.11 -12.66
N GLY A 70 13.10 -9.21 -13.70
CA GLY A 70 12.85 -8.12 -14.66
C GLY A 70 11.82 -7.09 -14.19
N CYS A 71 11.01 -7.42 -13.19
CA CYS A 71 9.94 -6.56 -12.66
C CYS A 71 10.39 -5.16 -12.20
N PRO A 72 11.51 -5.01 -11.46
CA PRO A 72 11.92 -3.69 -10.98
C PRO A 72 12.41 -2.76 -12.09
N GLY A 73 12.71 -3.26 -13.30
CA GLY A 73 13.34 -2.48 -14.36
C GLY A 73 12.53 -1.23 -14.75
N ALA A 74 11.21 -1.35 -14.87
CA ALA A 74 10.34 -0.22 -15.20
C ALA A 74 10.41 0.90 -14.14
N TYR A 75 10.41 0.52 -12.86
CA TYR A 75 10.54 1.46 -11.74
C TYR A 75 11.92 2.10 -11.68
N GLN A 76 12.98 1.34 -11.95
CA GLN A 76 14.35 1.86 -11.97
C GLN A 76 14.53 2.91 -13.08
N GLU A 77 14.01 2.65 -14.28
CA GLU A 77 14.08 3.62 -15.38
C GLU A 77 13.21 4.86 -15.11
N PHE A 78 12.03 4.68 -14.52
CA PHE A 78 11.19 5.80 -14.09
C PHE A 78 11.89 6.65 -13.02
N ALA A 79 12.44 6.04 -11.98
CA ALA A 79 13.15 6.75 -10.91
C ALA A 79 14.37 7.52 -11.45
N LYS A 80 15.14 6.92 -12.36
CA LYS A 80 16.25 7.61 -13.06
C LYS A 80 15.76 8.87 -13.75
N ALA A 81 14.64 8.78 -14.48
CA ALA A 81 14.04 9.92 -15.16
C ALA A 81 13.57 11.01 -14.18
N VAL A 82 12.90 10.64 -13.09
CA VAL A 82 12.44 11.60 -12.07
C VAL A 82 13.63 12.34 -11.45
N ILE A 83 14.71 11.63 -11.09
CA ILE A 83 15.92 12.23 -10.52
C ILE A 83 16.57 13.20 -11.52
N ALA A 84 16.69 12.81 -12.80
CA ALA A 84 17.24 13.67 -13.84
C ALA A 84 16.38 14.91 -14.09
N TYR A 85 15.06 14.74 -14.12
CA TYR A 85 14.09 15.83 -14.26
C TYR A 85 14.19 16.81 -13.08
N GLN A 86 14.21 16.30 -11.85
CA GLN A 86 14.38 17.11 -10.65
C GLN A 86 15.67 17.93 -10.69
N LYS A 87 16.79 17.33 -11.08
CA LYS A 87 18.08 18.04 -11.24
C LYS A 87 17.98 19.16 -12.26
N LYS A 88 17.36 18.90 -13.41
CA LYS A 88 17.15 19.87 -14.49
C LYS A 88 16.26 21.03 -14.06
N VAL A 89 15.18 20.74 -13.32
CA VAL A 89 14.29 21.78 -12.77
C VAL A 89 15.04 22.61 -11.73
N ASN A 90 15.79 21.98 -10.83
CA ASN A 90 16.56 22.68 -9.80
C ASN A 90 17.70 23.54 -10.38
N SER A 91 18.36 23.09 -11.44
CA SER A 91 19.36 23.89 -12.17
C SER A 91 18.74 25.01 -13.01
N SER A 92 17.45 24.92 -13.34
CA SER A 92 16.71 25.98 -14.05
C SER A 92 16.08 26.98 -13.07
N LEU A 93 15.75 26.52 -11.85
CA LEU A 93 15.31 27.32 -10.71
C LEU A 93 16.45 27.97 -9.93
N SER A 94 17.72 27.67 -10.25
CA SER A 94 18.84 28.49 -9.82
C SER A 94 18.83 29.81 -10.60
N VAL A 95 17.84 30.64 -10.25
CA VAL A 95 17.83 32.09 -10.43
C VAL A 95 19.17 32.64 -9.91
N PRO A 96 19.74 33.71 -10.50
CA PRO A 96 21.03 34.23 -10.10
C PRO A 96 21.12 34.42 -8.59
N LYS A 97 22.26 33.99 -8.04
CA LYS A 97 22.66 34.16 -6.65
C LYS A 97 22.33 35.61 -6.22
N LYS A 98 21.41 35.72 -5.24
CA LYS A 98 21.01 36.95 -4.52
C LYS A 98 20.00 37.85 -5.28
N LEU A 99 18.70 37.53 -5.17
CA LEU A 99 17.68 38.59 -5.14
C LEU A 99 17.95 39.39 -3.85
N GLU A 100 18.39 40.64 -3.96
CA GLU A 100 18.47 41.55 -2.82
C GLU A 100 17.04 41.90 -2.37
N LEU A 101 16.49 41.06 -1.50
CA LEU A 101 15.24 41.35 -0.83
C LEU A 101 15.49 42.50 0.15
N ASN A 102 14.58 43.48 0.15
CA ASN A 102 14.63 44.49 1.19
C ASN A 102 14.51 43.82 2.58
N PRO A 103 15.01 44.46 3.66
CA PRO A 103 15.05 43.85 4.98
C PRO A 103 13.68 43.34 5.47
N GLU A 104 12.60 43.98 5.04
CA GLU A 104 11.23 43.63 5.40
C GLU A 104 10.74 42.34 4.71
N MET A 105 11.00 42.17 3.41
CA MET A 105 10.65 40.96 2.67
C MET A 105 11.48 39.76 3.11
N GLU A 106 12.76 39.95 3.47
CA GLU A 106 13.57 38.88 4.05
C GLU A 106 13.00 38.43 5.40
N ASN A 107 12.48 39.37 6.22
CA ASN A 107 11.81 39.03 7.47
C ASN A 107 10.50 38.27 7.24
N LYS A 108 9.66 38.70 6.29
CA LYS A 108 8.43 37.99 5.91
C LYS A 108 8.73 36.58 5.39
N ARG A 109 9.76 36.43 4.57
CA ARG A 109 10.25 35.13 4.09
C ARG A 109 10.69 34.22 5.24
N LYS A 110 11.48 34.74 6.19
CA LYS A 110 11.93 33.97 7.37
C LYS A 110 10.75 33.52 8.24
N ILE A 111 9.76 34.38 8.44
CA ILE A 111 8.53 34.03 9.16
C ILE A 111 7.79 32.89 8.45
N LEU A 112 7.65 32.97 7.12
CA LEU A 112 6.98 31.96 6.32
C LEU A 112 7.73 30.61 6.35
N VAL A 113 9.05 30.61 6.20
CA VAL A 113 9.86 29.39 6.28
C VAL A 113 9.75 28.76 7.68
N ARG A 114 9.75 29.60 8.73
CA ARG A 114 9.59 29.14 10.11
C ARG A 114 8.21 28.54 10.36
N SER A 115 7.13 29.13 9.82
CA SER A 115 5.78 28.62 9.97
C SER A 115 5.59 27.28 9.26
N PHE A 116 6.12 27.12 8.04
CA PHE A 116 6.10 25.83 7.35
C PHE A 116 6.96 24.77 8.04
N SER A 117 8.13 25.15 8.59
CA SER A 117 8.97 24.22 9.36
C SER A 117 8.28 23.77 10.65
N LEU A 118 7.55 24.66 11.32
CA LEU A 118 6.75 24.35 12.50
C LEU A 118 5.55 23.46 12.16
N ALA A 119 4.85 23.74 11.07
CA ALA A 119 3.75 22.89 10.59
C ALA A 119 4.26 21.48 10.25
N ARG A 120 5.43 21.37 9.58
CA ARG A 120 6.08 20.10 9.30
C ARG A 120 6.36 19.33 10.58
N SER A 121 6.97 19.96 11.59
CA SER A 121 7.31 19.29 12.85
C SER A 121 6.10 18.87 13.66
N MET A 122 4.99 19.63 13.61
CA MET A 122 3.72 19.23 14.21
C MET A 122 3.12 18.00 13.49
N TYR A 123 3.19 17.98 12.16
CA TYR A 123 2.72 16.85 11.36
C TYR A 123 3.52 15.58 11.68
N THR A 124 4.87 15.64 11.62
CA THR A 124 5.72 14.49 11.98
C THR A 124 5.59 14.07 13.44
N ARG A 125 5.39 15.01 14.38
CA ARG A 125 5.13 14.68 15.80
C ARG A 125 3.83 13.89 15.96
N SER A 126 2.75 14.31 15.29
CA SER A 126 1.46 13.60 15.34
C SER A 126 1.50 12.22 14.68
N TYR A 127 2.36 12.06 13.67
CA TYR A 127 2.63 10.78 13.01
C TYR A 127 3.45 9.83 13.91
N SER A 128 4.50 10.34 14.59
CA SER A 128 5.37 9.57 15.49
C SER A 128 4.66 9.03 16.74
N MET A 129 3.56 9.65 17.19
CA MET A 129 2.72 9.11 18.27
C MET A 129 1.78 7.99 17.81
N LYS A 130 1.54 7.82 16.49
CA LYS A 130 0.70 6.76 15.94
C LYS A 130 1.49 5.55 15.43
N ASN A 131 2.74 5.73 15.03
CA ASN A 131 3.58 4.65 14.49
C ASN A 131 4.95 4.64 15.17
N GLN A 132 5.13 3.78 16.17
CA GLN A 132 6.47 3.27 16.50
C GLN A 132 6.83 2.18 15.48
N SER A 133 7.39 2.58 14.34
CA SER A 133 8.31 1.74 13.58
C SER A 133 9.13 2.63 12.63
N THR A 134 10.40 2.76 12.98
CA THR A 134 11.58 3.02 12.14
C THR A 134 11.37 3.79 10.83
N GLU A 135 11.82 5.04 10.83
CA GLU A 135 12.10 5.84 9.63
C GLU A 135 13.03 5.07 8.68
N SER A 136 12.57 4.80 7.47
CA SER A 136 13.42 4.53 6.33
C SER A 136 13.26 5.67 5.32
N GLU A 137 14.39 6.11 4.75
CA GLU A 137 14.60 7.34 3.97
C GLU A 137 13.88 7.40 2.61
N LEU A 138 12.89 6.53 2.37
CA LEU A 138 12.24 6.37 1.07
C LEU A 138 10.71 6.36 1.23
N ASP A 139 10.14 7.44 1.76
CA ASP A 139 8.70 7.61 1.62
C ASP A 139 8.27 9.08 1.45
N VAL A 140 8.28 9.53 0.20
CA VAL A 140 7.48 10.67 -0.23
C VAL A 140 6.47 10.14 -1.23
N GLY A 141 5.28 9.79 -0.73
CA GLY A 141 4.11 9.51 -1.57
C GLY A 141 3.75 8.05 -1.82
N ALA A 142 4.34 7.06 -1.12
CA ALA A 142 3.92 5.66 -1.25
C ALA A 142 2.79 5.25 -0.28
N GLU A 143 2.28 6.14 0.58
CA GLU A 143 1.15 5.85 1.49
C GLU A 143 -0.13 5.34 0.76
N PHE A 144 -0.33 5.73 -0.53
CA PHE A 144 -1.41 5.18 -1.36
C PHE A 144 -1.25 3.69 -1.68
N LEU A 145 -0.01 3.18 -1.68
CA LEU A 145 0.30 1.78 -1.97
C LEU A 145 0.23 0.88 -0.72
N GLU A 146 0.34 1.45 0.48
CA GLU A 146 0.41 0.68 1.73
C GLU A 146 -0.96 0.27 2.28
N SER A 147 -2.04 0.96 1.91
CA SER A 147 -3.37 0.66 2.43
C SER A 147 -4.04 -0.50 1.68
N ASN A 148 -3.61 -1.73 1.98
CA ASN A 148 -4.41 -2.95 1.78
C ASN A 148 -5.60 -2.97 2.77
N THR A 149 -6.45 -1.95 2.75
CA THR A 149 -7.74 -2.02 3.45
C THR A 149 -8.59 -3.07 2.77
N ALA A 150 -9.02 -4.09 3.52
CA ALA A 150 -9.92 -5.11 3.01
C ALA A 150 -11.22 -4.45 2.54
N LEU A 151 -11.52 -4.56 1.25
CA LEU A 151 -12.74 -4.03 0.63
C LEU A 151 -13.94 -4.89 1.02
N SER A 152 -15.13 -4.28 1.15
CA SER A 152 -16.37 -5.03 1.37
C SER A 152 -16.76 -5.85 0.13
N MET A 153 -17.62 -6.87 0.29
CA MET A 153 -18.07 -7.70 -0.84
C MET A 153 -18.73 -6.88 -1.95
N ASP A 154 -19.49 -5.85 -1.61
CA ASP A 154 -20.15 -4.97 -2.58
C ASP A 154 -19.14 -4.08 -3.33
N GLN A 155 -18.06 -3.67 -2.66
CA GLN A 155 -16.97 -2.93 -3.30
C GLN A 155 -16.17 -3.83 -4.24
N GLU A 156 -15.92 -5.09 -3.85
CA GLU A 156 -15.27 -6.08 -4.71
C GLU A 156 -16.09 -6.38 -5.98
N MET A 157 -17.41 -6.57 -5.83
CA MET A 157 -18.31 -6.85 -6.95
C MET A 157 -18.36 -5.70 -7.94
N LYS A 158 -18.50 -4.45 -7.46
CA LYS A 158 -18.49 -3.25 -8.31
C LYS A 158 -17.17 -3.07 -9.04
N LEU A 159 -16.03 -3.32 -8.37
CA LEU A 159 -14.71 -3.22 -9.00
C LEU A 159 -14.54 -4.28 -10.10
N ARG A 160 -15.03 -5.52 -9.88
CA ARG A 160 -15.06 -6.55 -10.92
C ARG A 160 -15.94 -6.16 -12.11
N GLU A 161 -17.14 -5.64 -11.87
CA GLU A 161 -18.06 -5.18 -12.93
C GLU A 161 -17.48 -4.02 -13.75
N MET A 162 -16.70 -3.14 -13.11
CA MET A 162 -15.99 -2.04 -13.77
C MET A 162 -14.69 -2.50 -14.46
N GLY A 163 -14.38 -3.80 -14.46
CA GLY A 163 -13.19 -4.35 -15.10
C GLY A 163 -11.89 -4.10 -14.33
N ALA A 164 -11.95 -3.63 -13.09
CA ALA A 164 -10.79 -3.47 -12.23
C ALA A 164 -10.36 -4.85 -11.71
N THR A 165 -9.16 -5.29 -12.08
CA THR A 165 -8.58 -6.49 -11.50
C THR A 165 -8.14 -6.18 -10.08
N MET A 166 -8.34 -7.08 -9.11
CA MET A 166 -7.91 -6.88 -7.72
C MET A 166 -6.94 -7.98 -7.30
N ARG A 167 -5.87 -7.61 -6.58
CA ARG A 167 -5.03 -8.53 -5.82
C ARG A 167 -5.60 -8.62 -4.40
N ASN A 168 -5.65 -9.81 -3.81
CA ASN A 168 -6.14 -10.09 -2.45
C ASN A 168 -7.67 -10.06 -2.18
N GLY A 169 -8.54 -9.99 -3.18
CA GLY A 169 -10.01 -10.15 -2.96
C GLY A 169 -10.37 -11.45 -2.23
N GLY A 170 -9.55 -12.50 -2.41
CA GLY A 170 -9.75 -13.79 -1.75
C GLY A 170 -9.36 -13.85 -0.27
N SER A 171 -8.67 -12.86 0.32
CA SER A 171 -8.18 -12.96 1.72
C SER A 171 -9.33 -13.08 2.73
N PHE A 172 -10.39 -12.27 2.54
CA PHE A 172 -11.59 -12.33 3.38
C PHE A 172 -12.42 -13.58 3.08
N THR A 173 -12.64 -13.90 1.80
CA THR A 173 -13.38 -15.10 1.39
C THR A 173 -12.69 -16.39 1.85
N GLN A 174 -11.36 -16.42 1.84
CA GLN A 174 -10.54 -17.54 2.31
C GLN A 174 -10.62 -17.67 3.84
N LYS A 175 -10.59 -16.55 4.59
CA LYS A 175 -10.84 -16.57 6.04
C LYS A 175 -12.24 -17.08 6.37
N LEU A 176 -13.28 -16.61 5.67
CA LEU A 176 -14.65 -17.08 5.85
C LEU A 176 -14.79 -18.57 5.55
N ARG A 177 -14.23 -19.05 4.43
CA ARG A 177 -14.23 -20.49 4.09
C ARG A 177 -13.49 -21.34 5.11
N LEU A 178 -12.35 -20.86 5.62
CA LEU A 178 -11.61 -21.54 6.68
C LEU A 178 -12.41 -21.61 7.98
N ASP A 179 -13.21 -20.60 8.29
CA ASP A 179 -14.08 -20.57 9.47
C ASP A 179 -15.29 -21.51 9.31
N GLU A 180 -15.92 -21.52 8.12
CA GLU A 180 -16.98 -22.47 7.78
C GLU A 180 -16.50 -23.93 7.83
N ASP A 181 -15.30 -24.22 7.33
CA ASP A 181 -14.72 -25.56 7.36
C ASP A 181 -14.34 -25.99 8.79
N LYS A 182 -13.83 -25.07 9.61
CA LYS A 182 -13.60 -25.32 11.04
C LYS A 182 -14.90 -25.61 11.76
N GLN A 183 -15.94 -24.81 11.51
CA GLN A 183 -17.26 -24.98 12.09
C GLN A 183 -17.88 -26.33 11.68
N ARG A 184 -17.76 -26.72 10.41
CA ARG A 184 -18.25 -28.00 9.89
C ARG A 184 -17.53 -29.20 10.52
N LYS A 185 -16.21 -29.12 10.67
CA LYS A 185 -15.41 -30.16 11.35
C LYS A 185 -15.79 -30.27 12.83
N ALA A 186 -15.95 -29.14 13.53
CA ALA A 186 -16.39 -29.12 14.92
C ALA A 186 -17.80 -29.73 15.07
N MET A 187 -18.75 -29.37 14.19
CA MET A 187 -20.09 -29.96 14.17
C MET A 187 -20.07 -31.48 13.97
N ASN A 188 -19.24 -31.97 13.05
CA ASN A 188 -19.12 -33.41 12.80
C ASN A 188 -18.51 -34.17 13.98
N ILE A 189 -17.59 -33.55 14.72
CA ILE A 189 -17.03 -34.12 15.96
C ILE A 189 -18.10 -34.15 17.05
N MET A 190 -18.81 -33.04 17.26
CA MET A 190 -19.88 -32.94 18.27
C MET A 190 -21.03 -33.91 18.02
N LYS A 191 -21.40 -34.14 16.74
CA LYS A 191 -22.40 -35.15 16.35
C LYS A 191 -22.02 -36.59 16.70
N ARG A 192 -20.72 -36.87 16.84
CA ARG A 192 -20.20 -38.21 17.19
C ARG A 192 -20.02 -38.40 18.70
N MET A 193 -20.22 -37.36 19.52
CA MET A 193 -20.11 -37.44 20.97
C MET A 193 -21.41 -37.98 21.59
N ASN A 194 -21.28 -38.64 22.74
CA ASN A 194 -22.44 -39.01 23.54
C ASN A 194 -22.99 -37.78 24.29
N VAL A 195 -24.21 -37.90 24.82
CA VAL A 195 -24.92 -36.79 25.47
C VAL A 195 -24.16 -36.25 26.69
N GLU A 196 -23.53 -37.13 27.47
CA GLU A 196 -22.75 -36.76 28.66
C GLU A 196 -21.53 -35.90 28.31
N ARG A 197 -20.72 -36.32 27.32
CA ARG A 197 -19.55 -35.57 26.86
C ARG A 197 -19.94 -34.24 26.23
N LEU A 198 -21.07 -34.20 25.52
CA LEU A 198 -21.57 -32.96 24.94
C LEU A 198 -22.02 -31.98 26.04
N SER A 199 -22.66 -32.49 27.10
CA SER A 199 -23.07 -31.70 28.26
C SER A 199 -21.86 -31.15 29.03
N GLU A 200 -20.81 -31.96 29.25
CA GLU A 200 -19.54 -31.51 29.84
C GLU A 200 -18.89 -30.41 29.00
N LEU A 201 -18.88 -30.57 27.67
CA LEU A 201 -18.31 -29.60 26.73
C LEU A 201 -19.05 -28.26 26.77
N ILE A 202 -20.39 -28.29 26.82
CA ILE A 202 -21.22 -27.09 26.94
C ILE A 202 -20.95 -26.38 28.27
N ALA A 203 -20.89 -27.13 29.38
CA ALA A 203 -20.58 -26.57 30.69
C ALA A 203 -19.20 -25.90 30.71
N PHE A 204 -18.20 -26.54 30.11
CA PHE A 204 -16.84 -26.01 30.00
C PHE A 204 -16.79 -24.69 29.20
N TYR A 205 -17.39 -24.63 28.01
CA TYR A 205 -17.40 -23.40 27.22
C TYR A 205 -18.22 -22.28 27.87
N THR A 206 -19.28 -22.62 28.60
CA THR A 206 -20.06 -21.64 29.37
C THR A 206 -19.22 -21.03 30.49
N LEU A 207 -18.47 -21.86 31.22
CA LEU A 207 -17.54 -21.40 32.25
C LEU A 207 -16.44 -20.51 31.67
N MET A 208 -15.82 -20.93 30.57
CA MET A 208 -14.80 -20.13 29.87
C MET A 208 -15.36 -18.78 29.42
N GLY A 209 -16.57 -18.77 28.84
CA GLY A 209 -17.23 -17.53 28.44
C GLY A 209 -17.55 -16.60 29.62
N LYS A 210 -17.79 -17.14 30.82
CA LYS A 210 -17.96 -16.35 32.04
C LYS A 210 -16.63 -15.73 32.50
N ILE A 211 -15.56 -16.54 32.56
CA ILE A 211 -14.21 -16.07 32.93
C ILE A 211 -13.71 -15.01 31.96
N SER A 212 -13.86 -15.23 30.64
CA SER A 212 -13.41 -14.26 29.64
C SER A 212 -14.14 -12.92 29.75
N ARG A 213 -15.45 -12.94 30.04
CA ARG A 213 -16.22 -11.71 30.29
C ARG A 213 -15.73 -10.96 31.52
N GLU A 214 -15.50 -11.67 32.62
CA GLU A 214 -15.01 -11.08 33.86
C GLU A 214 -13.61 -10.44 33.68
N VAL A 215 -12.71 -11.13 32.96
CA VAL A 215 -11.38 -10.58 32.63
C VAL A 215 -11.49 -9.37 31.72
N LEU A 216 -12.41 -9.39 30.74
CA LEU A 216 -12.64 -8.27 29.83
C LEU A 216 -13.19 -7.04 30.56
N GLU A 217 -14.18 -7.22 31.43
CA GLU A 217 -14.75 -6.14 32.25
C GLU A 217 -13.72 -5.53 33.18
N ARG A 218 -12.85 -6.35 33.82
CA ARG A 218 -11.74 -5.83 34.63
C ARG A 218 -10.73 -5.03 33.81
N LYS A 219 -10.42 -5.44 32.58
CA LYS A 219 -9.52 -4.69 31.68
C LYS A 219 -10.13 -3.37 31.21
N LEU A 220 -11.44 -3.34 30.96
CA LEU A 220 -12.15 -2.13 30.56
C LEU A 220 -12.27 -1.14 31.73
N ASN A 221 -12.55 -1.63 32.94
CA ASN A 221 -12.70 -0.80 34.12
C ASN A 221 -11.34 -0.38 34.74
N GLY A 222 -10.28 -1.17 34.55
CA GLY A 222 -8.92 -0.84 35.00
C GLY A 222 -8.22 0.25 34.19
N SER A 223 -8.83 0.77 33.13
CA SER A 223 -8.30 1.89 32.34
C SER A 223 -8.68 3.27 32.91
N LEU A 224 -9.44 3.34 34.03
CA LEU A 224 -9.92 4.59 34.62
C LEU A 224 -9.22 5.00 35.94
N ASP A 225 -8.36 4.15 36.51
CA ASP A 225 -7.81 4.38 37.87
C ASP A 225 -6.31 4.72 37.93
N ASP A 226 -5.61 4.93 36.80
CA ASP A 226 -4.16 5.21 36.80
C ASP A 226 -3.80 6.73 36.78
N HIS A 227 -4.69 7.60 37.27
CA HIS A 227 -4.43 9.04 37.36
C HIS A 227 -4.62 9.68 38.74
N SER A 228 -4.71 8.90 39.82
CA SER A 228 -4.61 9.46 41.16
C SER A 228 -3.80 8.55 42.07
N LEU A 229 -2.50 8.85 42.23
CA LEU A 229 -1.74 8.76 43.48
C LEU A 229 -0.24 8.93 43.22
N THR A 230 0.20 10.16 42.95
CA THR A 230 1.54 10.64 43.35
C THR A 230 1.46 12.12 43.69
N SER A 231 1.07 12.43 44.92
CA SER A 231 1.39 13.68 45.61
C SER A 231 1.19 13.45 47.10
N GLN A 232 2.26 13.02 47.76
CA GLN A 232 2.70 13.44 49.10
C GLN A 232 4.17 13.09 49.25
#